data_AF-A0A3S4ETP5-F1
#
_entry.id   AF-A0A3S4ETP5-F1
#
_cell.length_a   1.000
_cell.length_b   1.000
_cell.length_c   1.000
_cell.angle_alpha   90.00
_cell.angle_beta   90.00
_cell.angle_gamma   90.00
#
_symmetry.space_group_name_H-M   'P 1'
#
loop_
_entity.id
_entity.type
_entity.pdbx_description
1 polymer ?
#
loop_
_entity_poly.entity_id
_entity_poly.type
_entity_poly.pdbx_seq_one_letter_code
_entity_poly.pdbx_strand_id
1 'polypeptide(L)'
;MESDEQAVEAKIKDKGLTAARVTPDMLDEEIAGEDYHVFPNSCLTVCALTLQNGFTVTGESACASPQNFDAEIGRQIARRNAREKIWPLLGFRLRDRLCA
;
A
#
# COMPACT_ATOMS: atom_id res chain seq x y z
N MET A 1 -0.55 -12.49 -1.61
CA MET A 1 -0.14 -11.09 -1.33
C MET A 1 0.34 -10.94 0.10
N GLU A 2 -0.51 -11.05 1.12
CA GLU A 2 -0.03 -11.15 2.51
C GLU A 2 0.90 -12.38 2.69
N SER A 3 0.54 -13.49 2.02
CA SER A 3 1.37 -14.70 1.89
C SER A 3 2.76 -14.46 1.31
N ASP A 4 2.92 -13.46 0.42
CA ASP A 4 4.16 -13.24 -0.31
C ASP A 4 5.11 -12.36 0.51
N GLU A 5 4.58 -11.33 1.15
CA GLU A 5 5.32 -10.47 2.08
C GLU A 5 5.82 -11.25 3.30
N GLN A 6 4.97 -12.11 3.89
CA GLN A 6 5.35 -13.00 4.99
C GLN A 6 6.45 -14.00 4.58
N ALA A 7 6.37 -14.54 3.36
CA ALA A 7 7.39 -15.45 2.84
C ALA A 7 8.74 -14.75 2.61
N VAL A 8 8.73 -13.47 2.20
CA VAL A 8 9.95 -12.66 2.09
C VAL A 8 10.56 -12.41 3.46
N GLU A 9 9.75 -12.00 4.46
CA GLU A 9 10.24 -11.79 5.83
C GLU A 9 10.81 -13.06 6.46
N ALA A 10 10.18 -14.22 6.22
CA ALA A 10 10.72 -15.50 6.67
C ALA A 10 12.14 -15.75 6.11
N LYS A 11 12.35 -15.51 4.81
CA LYS A 11 13.68 -15.66 4.18
C LYS A 11 14.72 -14.67 4.71
N ILE A 12 14.31 -13.45 5.06
CA ILE A 12 15.21 -12.44 5.66
C ILE A 12 15.68 -12.92 7.04
N LYS A 13 14.75 -13.44 7.85
CA LYS A 13 15.06 -14.01 9.17
C LYS A 13 15.95 -15.25 9.07
N ASP A 14 15.66 -16.16 8.13
CA ASP A 14 16.44 -17.39 7.91
C ASP A 14 17.89 -17.09 7.51
N LYS A 15 18.12 -15.96 6.82
CA LYS A 15 19.45 -15.46 6.47
C LYS A 15 20.16 -14.69 7.60
N GLY A 16 19.55 -14.56 8.78
CA GLY A 16 20.14 -13.85 9.92
C GLY A 16 20.24 -12.32 9.72
N LEU A 17 19.44 -11.74 8.82
CA LEU A 17 19.46 -10.31 8.55
C LEU A 17 18.63 -9.57 9.61
N THR A 18 19.30 -8.96 10.60
CA THR A 18 18.66 -8.35 11.79
C THR A 18 18.67 -6.82 11.79
N ALA A 19 19.22 -6.18 10.75
CA ALA A 19 19.20 -4.73 10.62
C ALA A 19 17.77 -4.18 10.60
N ALA A 20 17.60 -2.95 11.10
CA ALA A 20 16.31 -2.25 11.10
C ALA A 20 15.74 -2.16 9.68
N ARG A 21 14.45 -2.44 9.55
CA ARG A 21 13.72 -2.46 8.28
C ARG A 21 12.26 -2.09 8.51
N VAL A 22 11.61 -1.65 7.44
CA VAL A 22 10.16 -1.50 7.39
C VAL A 22 9.55 -2.90 7.24
N THR A 23 8.44 -3.17 7.92
CA THR A 23 7.69 -4.42 7.81
C THR A 23 6.31 -4.16 7.21
N PRO A 24 5.63 -5.20 6.66
CA PRO A 24 4.25 -5.06 6.19
C PRO A 24 3.30 -4.47 7.24
N ASP A 25 3.40 -4.93 8.48
CA ASP A 25 2.56 -4.44 9.58
C ASP A 25 2.74 -2.93 9.80
N MET A 26 3.97 -2.40 9.65
CA MET A 26 4.22 -0.96 9.77
C MET A 26 3.51 -0.14 8.69
N LEU A 27 3.30 -0.70 7.49
CA LEU A 27 2.54 -0.02 6.45
C LEU A 27 1.07 0.07 6.83
N ASP A 28 0.51 -1.02 7.33
CA ASP A 28 -0.90 -1.08 7.71
C ASP A 28 -1.19 -0.23 8.96
N GLU A 29 -0.27 -0.21 9.94
CA GLU A 29 -0.34 0.67 11.11
C GLU A 29 -0.26 2.16 10.76
N GLU A 30 0.48 2.52 9.69
CA GLU A 30 0.60 3.91 9.24
C GLU A 30 -0.69 4.42 8.57
N ILE A 31 -1.62 3.55 8.16
CA ILE A 31 -2.89 3.96 7.53
C ILE A 31 -3.88 4.37 8.63
N ALA A 32 -4.28 5.65 8.64
CA ALA A 32 -5.25 6.21 9.58
C ALA A 32 -6.69 6.22 9.03
N GLY A 33 -6.86 6.22 7.70
CA GLY A 33 -8.17 6.21 7.06
C GLY A 33 -8.10 5.96 5.57
N GLU A 34 -9.23 5.61 4.97
CA GLU A 34 -9.34 5.34 3.54
C GLU A 34 -10.65 5.86 2.95
N ASP A 35 -10.54 6.52 1.81
CA ASP A 35 -11.66 7.00 1.00
C ASP A 35 -11.57 6.44 -0.42
N TYR A 36 -12.72 6.29 -1.07
CA TYR A 36 -12.80 5.75 -2.42
C TYR A 36 -13.68 6.61 -3.32
N HIS A 37 -13.26 6.77 -4.57
CA HIS A 37 -14.06 7.41 -5.60
C HIS A 37 -14.09 6.54 -6.87
N VAL A 38 -15.29 6.31 -7.39
CA VAL A 38 -15.51 5.69 -8.70
C VAL A 38 -16.04 6.78 -9.62
N PHE A 39 -15.32 7.05 -10.71
CA PHE A 39 -15.71 8.12 -11.62
C PHE A 39 -16.90 7.66 -12.49
N PRO A 40 -17.97 8.48 -12.63
CA PRO A 40 -19.12 8.15 -13.46
C PRO A 40 -18.72 7.83 -14.91
N ASN A 41 -19.41 6.86 -15.53
CA ASN A 41 -19.16 6.42 -16.91
C ASN A 41 -17.70 5.98 -17.19
N SER A 42 -17.01 5.48 -16.16
CA SER A 42 -15.64 5.00 -16.27
C SER A 42 -15.47 3.66 -15.56
N CYS A 43 -14.31 3.03 -15.78
CA CYS A 43 -13.88 1.87 -15.01
C CYS A 43 -12.87 2.24 -13.90
N LEU A 44 -12.71 3.54 -13.62
CA LEU A 44 -11.66 4.06 -12.73
C LEU A 44 -12.16 4.11 -11.29
N THR A 45 -11.46 3.40 -10.41
CA THR A 45 -11.56 3.51 -8.96
C THR A 45 -10.26 4.12 -8.42
N VAL A 46 -10.37 5.18 -7.64
CA VAL A 46 -9.26 5.78 -6.89
C VAL A 46 -9.48 5.53 -5.40
N CYS A 47 -8.44 5.05 -4.74
CA CYS A 47 -8.34 4.97 -3.28
C CYS A 47 -7.44 6.11 -2.81
N ALA A 48 -7.85 6.81 -1.76
CA ALA A 48 -7.04 7.77 -1.03
C ALA A 48 -6.83 7.25 0.39
N LEU A 49 -5.60 6.91 0.74
CA LEU A 49 -5.20 6.53 2.09
C LEU A 49 -4.68 7.78 2.82
N THR A 50 -5.23 8.06 3.98
CA THR A 50 -4.70 9.08 4.90
C THR A 50 -3.76 8.39 5.87
N LEU A 51 -2.51 8.85 5.97
CA LEU A 51 -1.51 8.32 6.89
C LEU A 51 -1.61 8.97 8.28
N GLN A 52 -1.00 8.37 9.30
CA GLN A 52 -1.01 8.88 10.69
C GLN A 52 -0.50 10.32 10.81
N ASN A 53 0.39 10.75 9.92
CA ASN A 53 0.91 12.13 9.88
C ASN A 53 0.03 13.12 9.07
N GLY A 54 -1.13 12.69 8.58
CA GLY A 54 -2.03 13.48 7.75
C GLY A 54 -1.65 13.56 6.27
N PHE A 55 -0.57 12.89 5.83
CA PHE A 55 -0.21 12.82 4.41
C PHE A 55 -1.15 11.88 3.67
N THR A 56 -1.51 12.21 2.42
CA THR A 56 -2.40 11.39 1.59
C THR A 56 -1.62 10.65 0.51
N VAL A 57 -1.86 9.34 0.40
CA VAL A 57 -1.32 8.47 -0.64
C VAL A 57 -2.48 7.94 -1.48
N THR A 58 -2.41 8.11 -2.80
CA THR A 58 -3.46 7.60 -3.70
C THR A 58 -3.05 6.31 -4.37
N GLY A 59 -4.02 5.52 -4.80
CA GLY A 59 -3.84 4.35 -5.64
C GLY A 59 -5.03 4.17 -6.55
N GLU A 60 -4.82 3.52 -7.69
CA GLU A 60 -5.79 3.54 -8.78
C GLU A 60 -6.00 2.13 -9.34
N SER A 61 -7.23 1.82 -9.73
CA SER A 61 -7.59 0.64 -10.52
C SER A 61 -8.44 1.07 -11.70
N ALA A 62 -8.10 0.60 -12.90
CA ALA A 62 -8.85 0.89 -14.12
C ALA A 62 -8.80 -0.33 -15.05
N CYS A 63 -9.94 -1.02 -15.22
CA CYS A 63 -10.04 -2.10 -16.20
C CYS A 63 -10.33 -1.55 -17.60
N ALA A 64 -9.88 -2.27 -18.63
CA ALA A 64 -10.00 -1.81 -20.03
C ALA A 64 -11.45 -1.83 -20.57
N SER A 65 -12.32 -2.65 -19.99
CA SER A 65 -13.68 -2.90 -20.48
C SER A 65 -14.69 -2.75 -19.34
N PRO A 66 -15.79 -2.00 -19.54
CA PRO A 66 -16.88 -1.89 -18.56
C PRO A 66 -17.55 -3.22 -18.22
N GLN A 67 -17.52 -4.19 -19.13
CA GLN A 67 -18.08 -5.52 -18.90
C GLN A 67 -17.29 -6.29 -17.82
N ASN A 68 -16.01 -5.94 -17.62
CA ASN A 68 -15.16 -6.51 -16.59
C ASN A 68 -15.07 -5.63 -15.33
N PHE A 69 -15.85 -4.55 -15.25
CA PHE A 69 -15.83 -3.67 -14.11
C PHE A 69 -16.53 -4.31 -12.91
N ASP A 70 -15.80 -4.42 -11.81
CA ASP A 70 -16.30 -4.83 -10.51
C ASP A 70 -15.79 -3.83 -9.47
N ALA A 71 -16.71 -3.19 -8.74
CA ALA A 71 -16.38 -2.12 -7.81
C ALA A 71 -15.62 -2.63 -6.58
N GLU A 72 -15.88 -3.86 -6.13
CA GLU A 72 -15.20 -4.45 -4.98
C GLU A 72 -13.75 -4.80 -5.34
N ILE A 73 -13.55 -5.48 -6.47
CA ILE A 73 -12.22 -5.79 -7.00
C ILE A 73 -11.45 -4.49 -7.30
N GLY A 74 -12.13 -3.49 -7.89
CA GLY A 74 -11.58 -2.17 -8.16
C GLY A 74 -11.04 -1.50 -6.89
N ARG A 75 -11.81 -1.51 -5.80
CA ARG A 75 -11.39 -0.97 -4.50
C ARG A 75 -10.21 -1.73 -3.92
N GLN A 76 -10.23 -3.07 -3.94
CA GLN A 76 -9.13 -3.89 -3.43
C GLN A 76 -7.81 -3.58 -4.16
N ILE A 77 -7.85 -3.49 -5.49
CA ILE A 77 -6.67 -3.17 -6.31
C ILE A 77 -6.21 -1.73 -6.08
N ALA A 78 -7.13 -0.77 -6.04
CA ALA A 78 -6.78 0.64 -5.81
C ALA A 78 -6.15 0.83 -4.42
N ARG A 79 -6.72 0.22 -3.37
CA ARG A 79 -6.18 0.23 -2.01
C ARG A 79 -4.78 -0.36 -1.96
N ARG A 80 -4.60 -1.54 -2.56
CA ARG A 80 -3.28 -2.17 -2.68
C ARG A 80 -2.27 -1.22 -3.33
N ASN A 81 -2.62 -0.65 -4.49
CA ASN A 81 -1.73 0.23 -5.23
C ASN A 81 -1.38 1.50 -4.43
N ALA A 82 -2.28 1.97 -3.57
CA ALA A 82 -2.00 3.05 -2.63
C ALA A 82 -1.05 2.57 -1.52
N ARG A 83 -1.32 1.42 -0.89
CA ARG A 83 -0.49 0.83 0.17
C ARG A 83 0.95 0.59 -0.28
N GLU A 84 1.15 0.08 -1.50
CA GLU A 84 2.50 -0.14 -2.06
C GLU A 84 3.35 1.14 -2.10
N LYS A 85 2.73 2.31 -2.30
CA LYS A 85 3.43 3.60 -2.31
C LYS A 85 3.88 4.02 -0.90
N ILE A 86 3.41 3.39 0.17
CA ILE A 86 3.83 3.66 1.56
C ILE A 86 5.23 3.08 1.83
N TRP A 87 5.61 1.96 1.20
CA TRP A 87 6.94 1.34 1.34
C TRP A 87 8.11 2.33 1.21
N PRO A 88 8.25 3.07 0.09
CA PRO A 88 9.35 4.02 -0.06
C PRO A 88 9.27 5.20 0.93
N LEU A 89 8.08 5.59 1.39
CA LEU A 89 7.91 6.66 2.37
C LEU A 89 8.41 6.27 3.76
N LEU A 90 8.05 5.07 4.23
CA LEU A 90 8.55 4.54 5.49
C LEU A 90 10.03 4.19 5.40
N GLY A 91 10.50 3.71 4.23
CA GLY A 91 11.92 3.46 3.98
C GLY A 91 12.76 4.73 4.08
N PHE A 92 12.29 5.84 3.49
CA PHE A 92 12.91 7.15 3.60
C PHE A 92 12.95 7.63 5.07
N ARG A 93 11.82 7.58 5.78
CA ARG A 93 11.75 7.94 7.21
C ARG A 93 12.68 7.10 8.09
N LEU A 94 12.81 5.81 7.80
CA LEU A 94 13.75 4.94 8.49
C LEU A 94 15.19 5.36 8.21
N ARG A 95 15.52 5.69 6.95
CA ARG A 95 16.86 6.14 6.59
C ARG A 95 17.24 7.43 7.30
N ASP A 96 16.32 8.38 7.41
CA ASP A 96 16.53 9.62 8.19
C ASP A 96 16.92 9.29 9.64
N ARG A 97 16.20 8.38 10.30
CA ARG A 97 16.50 7.95 11.68
C ARG A 97 17.83 7.22 11.82
N LEU A 98 18.27 6.49 10.80
CA LEU A 98 19.54 5.75 10.81
C LEU A 98 20.75 6.62 10.47
N CYS A 99 20.55 7.82 9.94
CA CYS A 99 21.61 8.78 9.60
C CYS A 99 21.68 10.00 10.53
N ALA A 100 20.69 10.18 11.40
CA ALA A 100 20.71 11.13 12.51
C ALA A 100 21.57 10.60 13.65
#